data_AF-A0A5E4J887-F1
#
_entry.id   AF-A0A5E4J887-F1
#
_cell.length_a   1.000
_cell.length_b   1.000
_cell.length_c   1.000
_cell.angle_alpha   90.00
_cell.angle_beta   90.00
_cell.angle_gamma   90.00
#
_symmetry.space_group_name_H-M   'P 1'
#
loop_
_entity.id
_entity.type
_entity.pdbx_description
1 polymer ?
#
loop_
_entity_poly.entity_id
_entity_poly.type
_entity_poly.pdbx_seq_one_letter_code
_entity_poly.pdbx_strand_id
1 'polypeptide(L)'
;MIEPKPARKGLRENSRKSCATQSRKGFIFTLLVLVIIVFMIVEISIYFRTYELRQESEPNKIRSQVISEAASQFTLRKLTETIGVPVYAALYSLNNDSASGFPPQYDNLTGIAWAMVWNGTRPDLGGIQKVPQESTLSFWDSRMRQTVDSMGMALSTEYSNISLAQSDPWTVQLNFTMSFSLTDPVSTARIASEVPMSINTSIVGFEDPLLSRSLQVKRSIIPVSSQPLARVAASGDKGRGWFYGQPAKVRVPADVTFNSSNKRMIMVTEDLGSVAIQYGNIYGAVVVLGPQPDISFPEINVPVMFIRNLSIDDAMFSEPFLFASDRDDIVTDTGVSAYHYIYDMEPVRDYAQCGLYANHTGFGHSYLSRLTGNPVADPTGSLGIETVIGGMQFLASQYQHTDRSAVDHMYLPGSGTGITRVMGLPGCNDKVSCGMTTNNPIPIKLDSSHISSYGLSGLQCGTTRCG
;
A
#
# COMPACT_ATOMS: atom_id res chain seq x y z
N MET A 1 56.81 -67.96 51.49
CA MET A 1 56.51 -68.94 52.54
C MET A 1 56.31 -70.27 51.86
N ILE A 2 57.24 -71.18 52.12
CA ILE A 2 57.39 -72.49 51.50
C ILE A 2 56.69 -73.48 52.42
N GLU A 3 55.74 -74.26 51.90
CA GLU A 3 55.27 -75.48 52.57
C GLU A 3 54.92 -76.59 51.55
N PRO A 4 55.05 -77.87 51.95
CA PRO A 4 55.50 -78.94 51.07
C PRO A 4 54.42 -80.01 50.81
N LYS A 5 54.75 -80.89 49.85
CA LYS A 5 54.08 -82.16 49.54
C LYS A 5 53.78 -83.01 50.79
N PRO A 6 52.80 -83.94 50.67
CA PRO A 6 53.13 -85.33 50.98
C PRO A 6 52.70 -86.33 49.90
N ALA A 7 53.28 -87.52 50.01
CA ALA A 7 53.42 -88.54 49.00
C ALA A 7 52.48 -89.75 49.18
N ARG A 8 52.31 -90.48 48.07
CA ARG A 8 52.12 -91.94 47.90
C ARG A 8 51.06 -92.66 48.75
N LYS A 9 50.16 -93.36 48.05
CA LYS A 9 50.04 -94.83 48.09
C LYS A 9 49.20 -95.32 46.90
N GLY A 10 49.75 -96.24 46.11
CA GLY A 10 49.00 -96.98 45.11
C GLY A 10 48.36 -98.23 45.71
N LEU A 11 47.28 -98.70 45.07
CA LEU A 11 47.10 -100.09 44.62
C LEU A 11 45.68 -100.34 44.10
N ARG A 12 45.62 -101.12 43.02
CA ARG A 12 44.54 -102.03 42.59
C ARG A 12 43.28 -101.43 41.97
N GLU A 13 43.40 -101.21 40.67
CA GLU A 13 42.71 -102.00 39.63
C GLU A 13 41.53 -102.85 40.12
N ASN A 14 40.31 -102.38 39.84
CA ASN A 14 39.13 -103.22 39.72
C ASN A 14 38.33 -102.79 38.49
N SER A 15 38.59 -103.56 37.44
CA SER A 15 37.78 -103.68 36.22
C SER A 15 36.29 -103.79 36.56
N ARG A 16 35.53 -102.72 36.27
CA ARG A 16 34.11 -102.81 35.96
C ARG A 16 33.86 -102.03 34.69
N LYS A 17 33.71 -102.79 33.60
CA LYS A 17 33.10 -102.36 32.34
C LYS A 17 31.69 -101.84 32.65
N SER A 18 31.55 -100.52 32.87
CA SER A 18 30.28 -99.83 32.79
C SER A 18 30.06 -99.44 31.34
N CYS A 19 29.07 -100.09 30.74
CA CYS A 19 28.64 -99.90 29.36
C CYS A 19 28.28 -98.43 29.12
N ALA A 20 28.97 -97.80 28.17
CA ALA A 20 28.80 -96.42 27.76
C ALA A 20 27.37 -96.14 27.27
N THR A 21 26.50 -95.70 28.17
CA THR A 21 25.22 -95.05 27.86
C THR A 21 25.07 -93.72 28.61
N GLN A 22 26.19 -93.02 28.84
CA GLN A 22 26.23 -91.77 29.62
C GLN A 22 26.78 -90.56 28.85
N SER A 23 26.57 -90.45 27.53
CA SER A 23 26.90 -89.19 26.81
C SER A 23 25.82 -88.66 25.84
N ARG A 24 24.70 -89.37 25.62
CA ARG A 24 23.64 -88.88 24.71
C ARG A 24 22.96 -87.60 25.22
N LYS A 25 22.76 -87.47 26.54
CA LYS A 25 22.16 -86.26 27.14
C LYS A 25 23.09 -85.04 27.07
N GLY A 26 24.40 -85.25 27.26
CA GLY A 26 25.41 -84.20 27.13
C GLY A 26 25.54 -83.70 25.69
N PHE A 27 25.51 -84.60 24.71
CA PHE A 27 25.57 -84.25 23.29
C PHE A 27 24.36 -83.40 22.84
N ILE A 28 23.15 -83.76 23.24
CA ILE A 28 21.93 -82.99 22.93
C ILE A 28 22.01 -81.59 23.54
N PHE A 29 22.50 -81.47 24.78
CA PHE A 29 22.68 -80.17 25.43
C PHE A 29 23.71 -79.31 24.69
N THR A 30 24.86 -79.87 24.29
CA THR A 30 25.86 -79.12 23.51
C THR A 30 25.35 -78.70 22.14
N LEU A 31 24.55 -79.54 21.46
CA LEU A 31 23.92 -79.18 20.18
C LEU A 31 22.94 -78.01 20.37
N LEU A 32 22.11 -78.07 21.41
CA LEU A 32 21.13 -77.03 21.73
C LEU A 32 21.83 -75.70 22.08
N VAL A 33 22.88 -75.74 22.88
CA VAL A 33 23.71 -74.56 23.17
C VAL A 33 24.34 -74.00 21.88
N LEU A 34 24.85 -74.85 20.99
CA LEU A 34 25.43 -74.42 19.72
C LEU A 34 24.37 -73.76 18.81
N VAL A 35 23.16 -74.30 18.74
CA VAL A 35 22.04 -73.69 18.01
C VAL A 35 21.69 -72.32 18.59
N ILE A 36 21.64 -72.19 19.92
CA ILE A 36 21.37 -70.89 20.58
C ILE A 36 22.50 -69.89 20.27
N ILE A 37 23.77 -70.31 20.32
CA ILE A 37 24.91 -69.44 19.99
C ILE A 37 24.84 -68.98 18.53
N VAL A 38 24.57 -69.89 17.59
CA VAL A 38 24.40 -69.54 16.17
C VAL A 38 23.25 -68.57 15.98
N PHE A 39 22.12 -68.80 16.66
CA PHE A 39 20.97 -67.91 16.62
C PHE A 39 21.31 -66.51 17.16
N MET A 40 22.01 -66.41 18.30
CA MET A 40 22.49 -65.13 18.85
C MET A 40 23.44 -64.41 17.89
N ILE A 41 24.36 -65.12 17.23
CA ILE A 41 25.28 -64.52 16.25
C ILE A 41 24.49 -63.96 15.06
N VAL A 42 23.48 -64.69 14.57
CA VAL A 42 22.62 -64.22 13.47
C VAL A 42 21.82 -62.99 13.88
N GLU A 43 21.20 -62.98 15.07
CA GLU A 43 20.47 -61.81 15.56
C GLU A 43 21.38 -60.59 15.72
N ILE A 44 22.57 -60.77 16.29
CA ILE A 44 23.57 -59.70 16.43
C ILE A 44 23.98 -59.17 15.04
N SER A 45 24.20 -60.07 14.07
CA SER A 45 24.54 -59.67 12.70
C SER A 45 23.42 -58.87 12.02
N ILE A 46 22.16 -59.29 12.18
CA ILE A 46 21.00 -58.56 11.66
C ILE A 46 20.88 -57.19 12.35
N TYR A 47 21.08 -57.14 13.67
CA TYR A 47 21.04 -55.90 14.44
C TYR A 47 22.11 -54.91 13.96
N PHE A 48 23.37 -55.34 13.83
CA PHE A 48 24.45 -54.48 13.33
C PHE A 48 24.20 -54.00 11.91
N ARG A 49 23.73 -54.86 11.01
CA ARG A 49 23.41 -54.46 9.65
C ARG A 49 22.26 -53.46 9.60
N THR A 50 21.24 -53.64 10.43
CA THR A 50 20.10 -52.70 10.53
C THR A 50 20.54 -51.38 11.15
N TYR A 51 21.46 -51.42 12.12
CA TYR A 51 22.03 -50.24 12.77
C TYR A 51 22.90 -49.43 11.80
N GLU A 52 23.76 -50.08 11.03
CA GLU A 52 24.59 -49.46 9.99
C GLU A 52 23.71 -48.81 8.91
N LEU A 53 22.69 -49.53 8.41
CA LEU A 53 21.70 -48.97 7.48
C LEU A 53 20.96 -47.76 8.06
N ARG A 54 20.62 -47.78 9.36
CA ARG A 54 20.00 -46.62 10.03
C ARG A 54 20.96 -45.43 10.09
N GLN A 55 22.21 -45.65 10.50
CA GLN A 55 23.23 -44.60 10.56
C GLN A 55 23.50 -43.98 9.18
N GLU A 56 23.50 -44.79 8.11
CA GLU A 56 23.62 -44.28 6.74
C GLU A 56 22.36 -43.53 6.28
N SER A 57 21.18 -43.92 6.76
CA SER A 57 19.91 -43.30 6.35
C SER A 57 19.57 -41.99 7.09
N GLU A 58 20.06 -41.79 8.32
CA GLU A 58 19.73 -40.62 9.14
C GLU A 58 20.17 -39.29 8.51
N PRO A 59 21.41 -39.15 7.98
CA PRO A 59 21.82 -37.94 7.28
C PRO A 59 20.94 -37.63 6.07
N ASN A 60 20.55 -38.66 5.30
CA ASN A 60 19.67 -38.51 4.15
C ASN A 60 18.27 -38.07 4.56
N LYS A 61 17.76 -38.58 5.69
CA LYS A 61 16.48 -38.15 6.26
C LYS A 61 16.51 -36.69 6.68
N ILE A 62 17.57 -36.26 7.38
CA ILE A 62 17.74 -34.86 7.80
C ILE A 62 17.87 -33.95 6.58
N ARG A 63 18.68 -34.33 5.58
CA ARG A 63 18.83 -33.58 4.32
C ARG A 63 17.51 -33.46 3.57
N SER A 64 16.76 -34.54 3.45
CA SER A 64 15.43 -34.52 2.82
C SER A 64 14.45 -33.62 3.58
N GLN A 65 14.50 -33.61 4.91
CA GLN A 65 13.71 -32.69 5.73
C GLN A 65 14.12 -31.23 5.50
N VAL A 66 15.42 -30.93 5.44
CA VAL A 66 15.94 -29.58 5.17
C VAL A 66 15.55 -29.11 3.76
N ILE A 67 15.67 -29.97 2.74
CA ILE A 67 15.22 -29.69 1.37
C ILE A 67 13.71 -29.42 1.34
N SER A 68 12.92 -30.24 2.04
CA SER A 68 11.47 -30.08 2.11
C SER A 68 11.08 -28.78 2.83
N GLU A 69 11.76 -28.43 3.92
CA GLU A 69 11.52 -27.20 4.67
C GLU A 69 11.93 -25.98 3.82
N ALA A 70 13.07 -26.02 3.15
CA ALA A 70 13.50 -25.00 2.21
C ALA A 70 12.49 -24.83 1.07
N ALA A 71 12.04 -25.94 0.46
CA ALA A 71 11.01 -25.92 -0.58
C ALA A 71 9.69 -25.32 -0.08
N SER A 72 9.33 -25.51 1.19
CA SER A 72 8.13 -24.91 1.80
C SER A 72 8.21 -23.38 1.94
N GLN A 73 9.40 -22.79 1.82
CA GLN A 73 9.56 -21.33 1.76
C GLN A 73 9.19 -20.79 0.37
N PHE A 74 9.28 -21.61 -0.68
CA PHE A 74 8.91 -21.27 -2.07
C PHE A 74 7.42 -21.46 -2.37
N THR A 75 6.55 -21.31 -1.38
CA THR A 75 5.10 -21.26 -1.63
C THR A 75 4.74 -20.02 -2.43
N LEU A 76 3.80 -20.16 -3.38
CA LEU A 76 3.32 -19.07 -4.24
C LEU A 76 3.00 -17.80 -3.44
N ARG A 77 2.28 -17.92 -2.31
CA ARG A 77 1.93 -16.77 -1.46
C ARG A 77 3.16 -15.99 -0.97
N LYS A 78 4.15 -16.67 -0.36
CA LYS A 78 5.37 -16.03 0.16
C LYS A 78 6.19 -15.41 -0.96
N LEU A 79 6.28 -16.08 -2.11
CA LEU A 79 6.97 -15.56 -3.30
C LEU A 79 6.28 -14.29 -3.81
N THR A 80 4.96 -14.26 -3.91
CA THR A 80 4.22 -13.08 -4.38
C THR A 80 4.39 -11.90 -3.43
N GLU A 81 4.31 -12.12 -2.11
CA GLU A 81 4.53 -11.08 -1.10
C GLU A 81 5.97 -10.53 -1.16
N THR A 82 6.96 -11.41 -1.30
CA THR A 82 8.37 -11.03 -1.28
C THR A 82 8.80 -10.34 -2.57
N ILE A 83 8.38 -10.85 -3.73
CA ILE A 83 8.71 -10.27 -5.04
C ILE A 83 7.84 -9.03 -5.32
N GLY A 84 6.71 -8.86 -4.64
CA GLY A 84 5.89 -7.65 -4.74
C GLY A 84 6.66 -6.37 -4.36
N VAL A 85 7.58 -6.44 -3.40
CA VAL A 85 8.39 -5.29 -2.95
C VAL A 85 9.30 -4.73 -4.06
N PRO A 86 10.19 -5.52 -4.69
CA PRO A 86 11.02 -5.02 -5.79
C PRO A 86 10.20 -4.58 -7.00
N VAL A 87 9.06 -5.21 -7.26
CA VAL A 87 8.14 -4.82 -8.36
C VAL A 87 7.55 -3.43 -8.10
N TYR A 88 7.04 -3.18 -6.90
CA TYR A 88 6.53 -1.87 -6.51
C TYR A 88 7.61 -0.80 -6.60
N ALA A 89 8.80 -1.05 -6.04
CA ALA A 89 9.91 -0.09 -6.05
C ALA A 89 10.36 0.26 -7.48
N ALA A 90 10.45 -0.74 -8.35
CA ALA A 90 10.79 -0.55 -9.76
C ALA A 90 9.73 0.29 -10.50
N LEU A 91 8.44 -0.05 -10.36
CA LEU A 91 7.35 0.69 -11.01
C LEU A 91 7.23 2.12 -10.49
N TYR A 92 7.36 2.34 -9.18
CA TYR A 92 7.36 3.68 -8.59
C TYR A 92 8.54 4.53 -9.11
N SER A 93 9.75 3.94 -9.16
CA SER A 93 10.92 4.64 -9.68
C SER A 93 10.80 4.94 -11.18
N LEU A 94 10.25 4.00 -11.97
CA LEU A 94 9.99 4.20 -13.40
C LEU A 94 9.00 5.34 -13.61
N ASN A 95 7.95 5.39 -12.79
CA ASN A 95 6.96 6.44 -12.79
C ASN A 95 7.57 7.82 -12.47
N ASN A 96 8.36 7.92 -11.41
CA ASN A 96 8.97 9.17 -10.98
C ASN A 96 9.94 9.74 -12.04
N ASP A 97 10.74 8.88 -12.68
CA ASP A 97 11.59 9.29 -13.81
C ASP A 97 10.75 9.77 -15.00
N SER A 98 9.67 9.05 -15.32
CA SER A 98 8.76 9.41 -16.40
C SER A 98 8.08 10.76 -16.13
N ALA A 99 7.61 11.01 -14.91
CA ALA A 99 7.07 12.28 -14.46
C ALA A 99 8.09 13.42 -14.51
N SER A 100 9.37 13.11 -14.25
CA SER A 100 10.49 14.06 -14.32
C SER A 100 10.96 14.37 -15.75
N GLY A 101 10.28 13.85 -16.78
CA GLY A 101 10.59 14.15 -18.18
C GLY A 101 11.38 13.07 -18.92
N PHE A 102 11.58 11.88 -18.33
CA PHE A 102 12.31 10.77 -18.95
C PHE A 102 11.40 9.55 -19.17
N PRO A 103 10.37 9.66 -20.04
CA PRO A 103 9.46 8.56 -20.30
C PRO A 103 10.19 7.36 -20.94
N PRO A 104 9.85 6.12 -20.56
CA PRO A 104 10.35 4.93 -21.25
C PRO A 104 9.91 4.91 -22.72
N GLN A 105 10.80 4.45 -23.59
CA GLN A 105 10.49 4.20 -25.00
C GLN A 105 9.53 2.99 -25.09
N TYR A 106 8.40 3.18 -25.77
CA TYR A 106 7.26 2.25 -25.74
C TYR A 106 7.62 0.82 -26.20
N ASP A 107 8.51 0.69 -27.17
CA ASP A 107 8.81 -0.57 -27.86
C ASP A 107 9.39 -1.67 -26.94
N ASN A 108 9.85 -1.33 -25.74
CA ASN A 108 10.36 -2.30 -24.78
C ASN A 108 10.00 -1.95 -23.33
N LEU A 109 8.78 -1.46 -23.08
CA LEU A 109 8.35 -1.12 -21.72
C LEU A 109 8.48 -2.30 -20.75
N THR A 110 8.08 -3.50 -21.18
CA THR A 110 8.21 -4.73 -20.39
C THR A 110 9.66 -5.02 -20.03
N GLY A 111 10.60 -4.93 -20.98
CA GLY A 111 12.01 -5.17 -20.71
C GLY A 111 12.64 -4.09 -19.82
N ILE A 112 12.25 -2.82 -19.97
CA ILE A 112 12.68 -1.72 -19.09
C ILE A 112 12.18 -1.96 -17.66
N ALA A 113 10.88 -2.24 -17.50
CA ALA A 113 10.29 -2.53 -16.20
C ALA A 113 10.96 -3.75 -15.56
N TRP A 114 11.18 -4.83 -16.32
CA TRP A 114 11.88 -6.02 -15.82
C TRP A 114 13.33 -5.75 -15.43
N ALA A 115 14.07 -4.97 -16.22
CA ALA A 115 15.43 -4.58 -15.85
C ALA A 115 15.43 -3.84 -14.50
N MET A 116 14.51 -2.88 -14.32
CA MET A 116 14.38 -2.19 -13.04
C MET A 116 14.02 -3.12 -11.88
N VAL A 117 13.15 -4.12 -12.09
CA VAL A 117 12.85 -5.14 -11.07
C VAL A 117 14.08 -5.99 -10.76
N TRP A 118 14.80 -6.44 -11.80
CA TRP A 118 15.91 -7.36 -11.68
C TRP A 118 17.15 -6.72 -11.05
N ASN A 119 17.65 -5.63 -11.64
CA ASN A 119 18.92 -5.00 -11.28
C ASN A 119 18.77 -3.53 -10.85
N GLY A 120 17.56 -2.97 -10.85
CA GLY A 120 17.33 -1.59 -10.46
C GLY A 120 17.81 -0.56 -11.48
N THR A 121 18.14 -0.96 -12.71
CA THR A 121 18.71 -0.07 -13.73
C THR A 121 17.71 0.28 -14.83
N ARG A 122 17.90 1.45 -15.45
CA ARG A 122 17.20 1.93 -16.65
C ARG A 122 18.07 1.74 -17.89
N PRO A 123 17.92 0.65 -18.67
CA PRO A 123 18.78 0.38 -19.83
C PRO A 123 18.68 1.46 -20.91
N ASP A 124 17.48 2.03 -21.08
CA ASP A 124 17.18 3.12 -22.00
C ASP A 124 17.87 4.45 -21.64
N LEU A 125 18.34 4.58 -20.40
CA LEU A 125 19.09 5.75 -19.91
C LEU A 125 20.56 5.43 -19.66
N GLY A 126 21.13 4.45 -20.37
CA GLY A 126 22.54 4.06 -20.23
C GLY A 126 22.82 3.19 -19.00
N GLY A 127 21.81 2.52 -18.44
CA GLY A 127 21.98 1.59 -17.31
C GLY A 127 22.10 2.28 -15.95
N ILE A 128 21.60 3.51 -15.80
CA ILE A 128 21.62 4.23 -14.52
C ILE A 128 20.82 3.43 -13.49
N GLN A 129 21.43 3.18 -12.33
CA GLN A 129 20.76 2.60 -11.18
C GLN A 129 19.80 3.62 -10.57
N LYS A 130 18.53 3.25 -10.49
CA LYS A 130 17.42 4.09 -10.01
C LYS A 130 16.74 3.50 -8.77
N VAL A 131 16.81 2.19 -8.62
CA VAL A 131 16.34 1.47 -7.43
C VAL A 131 17.55 1.07 -6.58
N PRO A 132 17.53 1.28 -5.25
CA PRO A 132 18.57 0.78 -4.36
C PRO A 132 18.78 -0.72 -4.57
N GLN A 133 20.05 -1.16 -4.63
CA GLN A 133 20.38 -2.55 -4.97
C GLN A 133 19.67 -3.55 -4.03
N GLU A 134 19.56 -3.21 -2.75
CA GLU A 134 18.92 -4.02 -1.71
C GLU A 134 17.42 -4.26 -1.95
N SER A 135 16.79 -3.42 -2.77
CA SER A 135 15.38 -3.50 -3.15
C SER A 135 15.16 -4.15 -4.51
N THR A 136 16.16 -4.86 -5.06
CA THR A 136 16.07 -5.52 -6.37
C THR A 136 15.90 -7.03 -6.25
N LEU A 137 15.31 -7.65 -7.28
CA LEU A 137 15.09 -9.09 -7.32
C LEU A 137 16.41 -9.88 -7.41
N SER A 138 17.43 -9.35 -8.09
CA SER A 138 18.76 -9.99 -8.15
C SER A 138 19.45 -10.01 -6.79
N PHE A 139 19.30 -8.96 -5.98
CA PHE A 139 19.80 -8.96 -4.61
C PHE A 139 19.08 -9.99 -3.74
N TRP A 140 17.75 -10.04 -3.82
CA TRP A 140 16.97 -11.07 -3.12
C TRP A 140 17.38 -12.49 -3.53
N ASP A 141 17.51 -12.76 -4.84
CA ASP A 141 17.95 -14.05 -5.37
C ASP A 141 19.36 -14.41 -4.84
N SER A 142 20.30 -13.45 -4.86
CA SER A 142 21.65 -13.67 -4.32
C SER A 142 21.64 -14.03 -2.83
N ARG A 143 20.77 -13.40 -2.02
CA ARG A 143 20.61 -13.69 -0.60
C ARG A 143 19.96 -15.05 -0.36
N MET A 144 18.98 -15.42 -1.19
CA MET A 144 18.36 -16.74 -1.15
C MET A 144 19.37 -17.84 -1.48
N ARG A 145 20.16 -17.67 -2.54
CA ARG A 145 21.24 -18.60 -2.89
C ARG A 145 22.25 -18.72 -1.77
N GLN A 146 22.74 -17.60 -1.22
CA GLN A 146 23.66 -17.61 -0.08
C GLN A 146 23.10 -18.37 1.13
N THR A 147 21.80 -18.18 1.41
CA THR A 147 21.12 -18.87 2.52
C THR A 147 21.01 -20.37 2.26
N VAL A 148 20.62 -20.77 1.05
CA VAL A 148 20.53 -22.18 0.65
C VAL A 148 21.91 -22.85 0.62
N ASP A 149 22.93 -22.16 0.12
CA ASP A 149 24.32 -22.61 0.10
C ASP A 149 24.84 -22.85 1.53
N SER A 150 24.47 -21.99 2.47
CA SER A 150 24.82 -22.17 3.90
C SER A 150 24.18 -23.43 4.52
N MET A 151 23.12 -23.95 3.92
CA MET A 151 22.48 -25.22 4.30
C MET A 151 23.07 -26.44 3.55
N GLY A 152 24.09 -26.25 2.73
CA GLY A 152 24.74 -27.31 1.96
C GLY A 152 23.95 -27.75 0.73
N MET A 153 23.06 -26.90 0.21
CA MET A 153 22.26 -27.13 -0.99
C MET A 153 22.64 -26.09 -2.06
N ALA A 154 22.27 -26.32 -3.32
CA ALA A 154 22.44 -25.37 -4.40
C ALA A 154 21.06 -24.94 -4.94
N LEU A 155 20.82 -23.63 -5.02
CA LEU A 155 19.63 -23.04 -5.63
C LEU A 155 19.96 -22.46 -7.01
N SER A 156 19.22 -22.89 -8.04
CA SER A 156 19.17 -22.22 -9.34
C SER A 156 17.79 -21.63 -9.55
N THR A 157 17.72 -20.40 -10.06
CA THR A 157 16.47 -19.72 -10.41
C THR A 157 16.57 -19.12 -11.81
N GLU A 158 15.52 -19.28 -12.59
CA GLU A 158 15.36 -18.69 -13.92
C GLU A 158 13.99 -18.01 -14.02
N TYR A 159 13.92 -16.92 -14.76
CA TYR A 159 12.71 -16.13 -14.96
C TYR A 159 12.42 -16.03 -16.45
N SER A 160 11.21 -16.40 -16.86
CA SER A 160 10.80 -16.45 -18.27
C SER A 160 9.39 -15.91 -18.46
N ASN A 161 8.94 -15.76 -19.71
CA ASN A 161 7.58 -15.33 -20.07
C ASN A 161 7.13 -14.02 -19.40
N ILE A 162 8.05 -13.05 -19.31
CA ILE A 162 7.78 -11.78 -18.64
C ILE A 162 6.84 -10.94 -19.51
N SER A 163 5.74 -10.49 -18.92
CA SER A 163 4.80 -9.57 -19.54
C SER A 163 4.32 -8.54 -18.51
N LEU A 164 4.12 -7.31 -18.99
CA LEU A 164 3.58 -6.20 -18.22
C LEU A 164 2.28 -5.77 -18.88
N ALA A 165 1.20 -5.75 -18.11
CA ALA A 165 -0.10 -5.31 -18.57
C ALA A 165 -0.78 -4.48 -17.49
N GLN A 166 -1.77 -3.69 -17.87
CA GLN A 166 -2.65 -3.04 -16.92
C GLN A 166 -3.93 -3.88 -16.82
N SER A 167 -4.27 -4.39 -15.63
CA SER A 167 -5.42 -5.29 -15.45
C SER A 167 -6.73 -4.52 -15.29
N ASP A 168 -6.65 -3.34 -14.67
CA ASP A 168 -7.75 -2.41 -14.44
C ASP A 168 -7.20 -0.97 -14.39
N PRO A 169 -8.05 0.07 -14.35
CA PRO A 169 -7.59 1.47 -14.36
C PRO A 169 -6.56 1.83 -13.27
N TRP A 170 -6.50 1.06 -12.17
CA TRP A 170 -5.74 1.37 -10.96
C TRP A 170 -4.64 0.34 -10.64
N THR A 171 -4.51 -0.72 -11.46
CA THR A 171 -3.60 -1.83 -11.17
C THR A 171 -2.79 -2.23 -12.41
N VAL A 172 -1.47 -2.25 -12.24
CA VAL A 172 -0.52 -2.81 -13.20
C VAL A 172 -0.14 -4.20 -12.76
N GLN A 173 -0.22 -5.15 -13.67
CA GLN A 173 0.08 -6.55 -13.47
C GLN A 173 1.39 -6.92 -14.18
N LEU A 174 2.33 -7.48 -13.42
CA LEU A 174 3.54 -8.12 -13.95
C LEU A 174 3.37 -9.63 -13.87
N ASN A 175 3.35 -10.30 -15.02
CA ASN A 175 3.29 -11.76 -15.11
C ASN A 175 4.63 -12.31 -15.57
N PHE A 176 5.11 -13.39 -14.95
CA PHE A 176 6.32 -14.11 -15.36
C PHE A 176 6.29 -15.54 -14.79
N THR A 177 7.09 -16.44 -15.35
CA THR A 177 7.28 -17.80 -14.82
C THR A 177 8.61 -17.87 -14.09
N MET A 178 8.60 -18.22 -12.81
CA MET A 178 9.80 -18.50 -12.02
C MET A 178 10.06 -20.01 -12.02
N SER A 179 11.14 -20.43 -12.64
CA SER A 179 11.62 -21.83 -12.57
C SER A 179 12.73 -21.90 -11.54
N PHE A 180 12.60 -22.75 -10.52
CA PHE A 180 13.67 -22.96 -9.54
C PHE A 180 14.02 -24.43 -9.39
N SER A 181 15.29 -24.68 -9.09
CA SER A 181 15.83 -26.01 -8.81
C SER A 181 16.69 -25.97 -7.56
N LEU A 182 16.29 -26.74 -6.56
CA LEU A 182 17.03 -26.97 -5.33
C LEU A 182 17.69 -28.35 -5.42
N THR A 183 19.01 -28.40 -5.40
CA THR A 183 19.79 -29.64 -5.55
C THR A 183 20.69 -29.82 -4.34
N ASP A 184 20.65 -30.98 -3.70
CA ASP A 184 21.69 -31.38 -2.75
C ASP A 184 22.83 -32.06 -3.53
N PRO A 185 24.04 -31.46 -3.57
CA PRO A 185 25.16 -31.98 -4.34
C PRO A 185 25.65 -33.35 -3.85
N VAL A 186 25.29 -33.78 -2.63
CA VAL A 186 25.76 -35.05 -2.04
C VAL A 186 24.72 -36.16 -2.15
N SER A 187 23.43 -35.88 -1.92
CA SER A 187 22.39 -36.92 -1.81
C SER A 187 21.65 -37.21 -3.12
N THR A 188 22.02 -36.57 -4.24
CA THR A 188 21.31 -36.60 -5.54
C THR A 188 19.86 -36.10 -5.49
N ALA A 189 19.36 -35.72 -4.31
CA ALA A 189 18.02 -35.19 -4.14
C ALA A 189 17.90 -33.84 -4.87
N ARG A 190 16.87 -33.74 -5.71
CA ARG A 190 16.57 -32.54 -6.48
C ARG A 190 15.07 -32.26 -6.43
N ILE A 191 14.72 -31.02 -6.12
CA ILE A 191 13.37 -30.48 -6.29
C ILE A 191 13.45 -29.42 -7.36
N ALA A 192 12.65 -29.55 -8.41
CA ALA A 192 12.49 -28.53 -9.42
C ALA A 192 11.01 -28.18 -9.56
N SER A 193 10.70 -26.90 -9.72
CA SER A 193 9.33 -26.41 -9.87
C SER A 193 9.29 -25.19 -10.77
N GLU A 194 8.20 -25.05 -11.50
CA GLU A 194 7.88 -23.87 -12.30
C GLU A 194 6.62 -23.23 -11.72
N VAL A 195 6.75 -21.97 -11.30
CA VAL A 195 5.69 -21.24 -10.61
C VAL A 195 5.30 -20.05 -11.48
N PRO A 196 4.11 -20.07 -12.10
CA PRO A 196 3.59 -18.87 -12.76
C PRO A 196 3.25 -17.82 -11.71
N MET A 197 3.87 -16.66 -11.81
CA MET A 197 3.71 -15.53 -10.92
C MET A 197 2.88 -14.45 -11.60
N SER A 198 1.95 -13.87 -10.84
CA SER A 198 1.15 -12.73 -11.24
C SER A 198 1.13 -11.72 -10.10
N ILE A 199 1.81 -10.60 -10.29
CA ILE A 199 2.00 -9.56 -9.26
C ILE A 199 1.21 -8.33 -9.66
N ASN A 200 0.16 -8.06 -8.89
CA ASN A 200 -0.70 -6.89 -9.06
C ASN A 200 -0.17 -5.74 -8.20
N THR A 201 0.18 -4.63 -8.85
CA THR A 201 0.69 -3.42 -8.19
C THR A 201 -0.30 -2.28 -8.40
N SER A 202 -0.80 -1.72 -7.31
CA SER A 202 -1.65 -0.52 -7.39
C SER A 202 -0.81 0.70 -7.77
N ILE A 203 -1.32 1.50 -8.70
CA ILE A 203 -0.73 2.79 -9.08
C ILE A 203 -1.35 3.97 -8.30
N VAL A 204 -2.25 3.69 -7.36
CA VAL A 204 -2.84 4.73 -6.51
C VAL A 204 -1.73 5.36 -5.65
N GLY A 205 -1.66 6.68 -5.64
CA GLY A 205 -0.61 7.45 -4.99
C GLY A 205 0.57 7.79 -5.90
N PHE A 206 0.74 7.11 -7.05
CA PHE A 206 1.83 7.42 -7.99
C PHE A 206 1.60 8.79 -8.63
N GLU A 207 2.67 9.55 -8.86
CA GLU A 207 2.59 10.82 -9.58
C GLU A 207 2.12 10.60 -11.02
N ASP A 208 1.17 11.38 -11.55
CA ASP A 208 0.73 11.23 -12.93
C ASP A 208 1.80 11.76 -13.89
N PRO A 209 2.47 10.86 -14.63
CA PRO A 209 3.59 11.26 -15.45
C PRO A 209 3.16 12.15 -16.62
N LEU A 210 1.90 12.06 -17.06
CA LEU A 210 1.38 12.93 -18.10
C LEU A 210 1.24 14.37 -17.58
N LEU A 211 0.58 14.58 -16.44
CA LEU A 211 0.38 15.92 -15.86
C LEU A 211 1.69 16.59 -15.48
N SER A 212 2.61 15.83 -14.88
CA SER A 212 3.90 16.38 -14.45
C SER A 212 4.74 16.86 -15.62
N ARG A 213 4.77 16.13 -16.73
CA ARG A 213 5.48 16.58 -17.93
C ARG A 213 4.77 17.74 -18.63
N SER A 214 3.44 17.67 -18.70
CA SER A 214 2.64 18.58 -19.51
C SER A 214 2.45 19.94 -18.88
N LEU A 215 2.02 19.93 -17.63
CA LEU A 215 1.58 21.12 -16.90
C LEU A 215 2.59 21.52 -15.83
N GLN A 216 3.67 20.75 -15.65
CA GLN A 216 4.62 20.92 -14.54
C GLN A 216 3.94 20.83 -13.16
N VAL A 217 2.84 20.09 -13.08
CA VAL A 217 2.08 19.90 -11.85
C VAL A 217 2.26 18.47 -11.38
N LYS A 218 2.89 18.33 -10.20
CA LYS A 218 3.03 17.04 -9.52
C LYS A 218 1.73 16.69 -8.83
N ARG A 219 1.05 15.63 -9.28
CA ARG A 219 -0.19 15.15 -8.66
C ARG A 219 -0.18 13.64 -8.56
N SER A 220 -0.61 13.13 -7.42
CA SER A 220 -0.78 11.69 -7.22
C SER A 220 -2.11 11.20 -7.79
N ILE A 221 -2.09 10.01 -8.40
CA ILE A 221 -3.27 9.34 -8.91
C ILE A 221 -4.12 8.88 -7.73
N ILE A 222 -5.26 9.54 -7.51
CA ILE A 222 -6.22 9.18 -6.47
C ILE A 222 -7.58 8.92 -7.13
N PRO A 223 -8.09 7.67 -7.09
CA PRO A 223 -9.36 7.33 -7.70
C PRO A 223 -10.52 7.99 -6.95
N VAL A 224 -11.52 8.47 -7.69
CA VAL A 224 -12.81 8.90 -7.12
C VAL A 224 -13.55 7.65 -6.65
N SER A 225 -13.32 7.22 -5.40
CA SER A 225 -13.95 6.01 -4.86
C SER A 225 -15.16 6.27 -3.97
N SER A 226 -15.31 7.49 -3.45
CA SER A 226 -16.51 8.02 -2.78
C SER A 226 -16.31 9.51 -2.54
N GLN A 227 -17.40 10.29 -2.48
CA GLN A 227 -17.32 11.71 -2.17
C GLN A 227 -16.53 11.91 -0.86
N PRO A 228 -15.44 12.69 -0.83
CA PRO A 228 -15.00 13.26 0.42
C PRO A 228 -16.05 14.30 0.78
N LEU A 229 -16.95 13.90 1.67
CA LEU A 229 -17.92 14.80 2.25
C LEU A 229 -17.18 15.69 3.25
N ALA A 230 -17.45 17.00 3.19
CA ALA A 230 -17.12 17.89 4.29
C ALA A 230 -17.76 17.30 5.56
N ARG A 231 -16.94 16.94 6.54
CA ARG A 231 -17.44 16.33 7.77
C ARG A 231 -17.87 17.46 8.71
N VAL A 232 -19.11 17.39 9.22
CA VAL A 232 -19.52 18.28 10.31
C VAL A 232 -18.67 17.93 11.54
N ALA A 233 -17.73 18.80 11.88
CA ALA A 233 -16.85 18.66 13.02
C ALA A 233 -17.56 19.10 14.31
N ALA A 234 -18.39 20.14 14.24
CA ALA A 234 -19.20 20.62 15.36
C ALA A 234 -20.41 21.43 14.89
N SER A 235 -21.37 21.66 15.80
CA SER A 235 -22.51 22.56 15.57
C SER A 235 -22.81 23.41 16.80
N GLY A 236 -23.41 24.59 16.58
CA GLY A 236 -23.75 25.57 17.61
C GLY A 236 -25.04 26.34 17.30
N ASP A 237 -25.58 27.02 18.30
CA ASP A 237 -26.91 27.68 18.30
C ASP A 237 -26.86 29.20 18.10
N LYS A 238 -25.66 29.76 17.96
CA LYS A 238 -25.39 31.19 17.79
C LYS A 238 -24.23 31.40 16.84
N GLY A 239 -24.39 32.29 15.87
CA GLY A 239 -23.32 32.73 14.98
C GLY A 239 -23.79 33.58 13.81
N ARG A 240 -22.82 34.16 13.10
CA ARG A 240 -23.06 35.14 12.02
C ARG A 240 -21.97 35.01 10.98
N GLY A 241 -22.32 34.89 9.71
CA GLY A 241 -21.39 34.84 8.60
C GLY A 241 -20.59 33.53 8.47
N TRP A 242 -19.57 33.58 7.61
CA TRP A 242 -18.71 32.46 7.28
C TRP A 242 -17.24 32.86 7.36
N PHE A 243 -16.38 31.93 7.76
CA PHE A 243 -14.94 32.15 7.83
C PHE A 243 -14.18 30.84 7.68
N TYR A 244 -12.99 30.88 7.09
CA TYR A 244 -12.13 29.72 6.89
C TYR A 244 -10.73 30.00 7.42
N GLY A 245 -10.23 29.13 8.28
CA GLY A 245 -8.92 29.31 8.90
C GLY A 245 -8.54 28.17 9.84
N GLN A 246 -7.28 28.20 10.30
CA GLN A 246 -6.79 27.25 11.30
C GLN A 246 -7.27 27.63 12.70
N PRO A 247 -7.61 26.67 13.57
CA PRO A 247 -7.90 26.96 14.97
C PRO A 247 -6.65 27.45 15.71
N ALA A 248 -6.82 28.46 16.55
CA ALA A 248 -5.83 28.93 17.50
C ALA A 248 -6.40 28.78 18.90
N LYS A 249 -5.71 27.99 19.72
CA LYS A 249 -6.05 27.76 21.12
C LYS A 249 -5.71 28.99 21.95
N VAL A 250 -6.70 29.57 22.63
CA VAL A 250 -6.49 30.73 23.51
C VAL A 250 -7.19 30.48 24.85
N ARG A 251 -6.44 30.01 25.84
CA ARG A 251 -6.95 29.78 27.21
C ARG A 251 -6.83 31.01 28.07
N VAL A 252 -5.74 31.74 27.90
CA VAL A 252 -5.42 32.94 28.68
C VAL A 252 -4.94 34.06 27.75
N PRO A 253 -4.99 35.33 28.19
CA PRO A 253 -4.47 36.46 27.42
C PRO A 253 -3.01 36.29 26.96
N ALA A 254 -2.19 35.57 27.72
CA ALA A 254 -0.80 35.30 27.38
C ALA A 254 -0.61 34.40 26.15
N ASP A 255 -1.64 33.65 25.74
CA ASP A 255 -1.61 32.79 24.54
C ASP A 255 -1.78 33.62 23.25
N VAL A 256 -2.19 34.89 23.37
CA VAL A 256 -2.45 35.77 22.23
C VAL A 256 -1.15 36.38 21.72
N THR A 257 -0.68 35.91 20.56
CA THR A 257 0.41 36.56 19.83
C THR A 257 -0.15 37.63 18.91
N PHE A 258 0.19 38.91 19.10
CA PHE A 258 -0.29 39.99 18.22
C PHE A 258 0.46 39.98 16.88
N ASN A 259 -0.15 39.39 15.86
CA ASN A 259 0.36 39.43 14.50
C ASN A 259 -0.78 39.54 13.48
N SER A 260 -0.45 39.96 12.26
CA SER A 260 -1.41 40.09 11.17
C SER A 260 -1.95 38.73 10.68
N SER A 261 -1.27 37.62 10.99
CA SER A 261 -1.74 36.27 10.67
C SER A 261 -2.94 35.82 11.50
N ASN A 262 -3.21 36.40 12.68
CA ASN A 262 -4.40 36.09 13.48
C ASN A 262 -5.71 36.24 12.71
N LYS A 263 -5.77 37.18 11.77
CA LYS A 263 -6.94 37.40 10.91
C LYS A 263 -7.25 36.24 9.96
N ARG A 264 -6.34 35.28 9.82
CA ARG A 264 -6.51 34.02 9.06
C ARG A 264 -6.80 32.82 9.96
N MET A 265 -6.91 33.03 11.28
CA MET A 265 -7.12 31.99 12.28
C MET A 265 -8.48 32.15 12.96
N ILE A 266 -8.94 31.05 13.55
CA ILE A 266 -10.18 30.94 14.31
C ILE A 266 -9.80 30.81 15.78
N MET A 267 -10.13 31.79 16.60
CA MET A 267 -9.91 31.70 18.05
C MET A 267 -10.83 30.63 18.63
N VAL A 268 -10.27 29.68 19.37
CA VAL A 268 -11.04 28.72 20.17
C VAL A 268 -10.72 28.97 21.64
N THR A 269 -11.73 29.27 22.45
CA THR A 269 -11.55 29.62 23.85
C THR A 269 -12.71 29.14 24.73
N GLU A 270 -12.42 28.86 26.00
CA GLU A 270 -13.43 28.59 27.05
C GLU A 270 -13.77 29.88 27.84
N ASP A 271 -12.94 30.93 27.72
CA ASP A 271 -13.12 32.18 28.45
C ASP A 271 -13.74 33.24 27.55
N LEU A 272 -15.04 33.41 27.70
CA LEU A 272 -15.76 34.46 27.00
C LEU A 272 -15.33 35.86 27.45
N GLY A 273 -15.14 36.06 28.75
CA GLY A 273 -15.03 37.37 29.36
C GLY A 273 -13.67 38.02 29.11
N SER A 274 -12.60 37.38 29.60
CA SER A 274 -11.27 37.99 29.55
C SER A 274 -10.55 37.74 28.23
N VAL A 275 -10.95 36.71 27.47
CA VAL A 275 -10.27 36.33 26.23
C VAL A 275 -11.09 36.67 24.99
N ALA A 276 -12.28 36.10 24.83
CA ALA A 276 -13.05 36.24 23.60
C ALA A 276 -13.46 37.70 23.32
N ILE A 277 -13.97 38.41 24.33
CA ILE A 277 -14.39 39.82 24.18
C ILE A 277 -13.18 40.72 23.91
N GLN A 278 -12.10 40.56 24.68
CA GLN A 278 -10.93 41.44 24.59
C GLN A 278 -10.13 41.23 23.29
N TYR A 279 -10.02 39.99 22.82
CA TYR A 279 -9.11 39.63 21.73
C TYR A 279 -9.80 39.04 20.50
N GLY A 280 -11.08 38.67 20.55
CA GLY A 280 -11.78 38.02 19.43
C GLY A 280 -11.71 38.81 18.13
N ASN A 281 -11.74 40.15 18.22
CA ASN A 281 -11.65 41.06 17.08
C ASN A 281 -10.30 41.05 16.35
N ILE A 282 -9.23 40.46 16.89
CA ILE A 282 -7.96 40.33 16.16
C ILE A 282 -7.94 39.05 15.30
N TYR A 283 -8.83 38.11 15.57
CA TYR A 283 -9.02 36.89 14.79
C TYR A 283 -10.02 37.11 13.65
N GLY A 284 -10.14 36.11 12.78
CA GLY A 284 -11.12 36.11 11.70
C GLY A 284 -12.47 35.49 12.08
N ALA A 285 -12.49 34.61 13.08
CA ALA A 285 -13.68 34.10 13.74
C ALA A 285 -13.36 33.64 15.17
N VAL A 286 -14.40 33.45 15.99
CA VAL A 286 -14.31 33.04 17.39
C VAL A 286 -15.23 31.85 17.65
N VAL A 287 -14.75 30.84 18.37
CA VAL A 287 -15.51 29.70 18.87
C VAL A 287 -15.36 29.70 20.39
N VAL A 288 -16.47 29.86 21.08
CA VAL A 288 -16.54 29.85 22.54
C VAL A 288 -17.11 28.51 23.00
N LEU A 289 -16.35 27.83 23.84
CA LEU A 289 -16.70 26.53 24.39
C LEU A 289 -17.24 26.72 25.81
N GLY A 290 -18.34 26.04 26.13
CA GLY A 290 -18.90 26.06 27.48
C GLY A 290 -20.35 26.57 27.55
N PRO A 291 -20.85 26.86 28.76
CA PRO A 291 -22.23 27.27 28.95
C PRO A 291 -22.49 28.63 28.27
N GLN A 292 -23.56 28.68 27.47
CA GLN A 292 -23.97 29.90 26.79
C GLN A 292 -24.40 30.95 27.83
N PRO A 293 -23.83 32.16 27.83
CA PRO A 293 -24.38 33.26 28.60
C PRO A 293 -25.50 33.96 27.83
N ASP A 294 -26.45 34.53 28.56
CA ASP A 294 -27.58 35.32 28.02
C ASP A 294 -27.15 36.71 27.48
N ILE A 295 -25.87 36.88 27.13
CA ILE A 295 -25.28 38.16 26.79
C ILE A 295 -25.24 38.33 25.27
N SER A 296 -25.74 39.46 24.77
CA SER A 296 -25.53 39.87 23.38
C SER A 296 -24.08 40.35 23.21
N PHE A 297 -23.46 40.05 22.07
CA PHE A 297 -22.07 40.40 21.78
C PHE A 297 -21.95 41.55 20.79
N PRO A 298 -22.33 42.80 21.15
CA PRO A 298 -22.10 43.94 20.27
C PRO A 298 -20.61 44.25 20.10
N GLU A 299 -19.74 43.68 20.94
CA GLU A 299 -18.32 44.03 20.99
C GLU A 299 -17.44 43.17 20.08
N ILE A 300 -17.90 41.99 19.63
CA ILE A 300 -17.15 41.11 18.71
C ILE A 300 -17.71 41.25 17.29
N ASN A 301 -16.95 41.88 16.40
CA ASN A 301 -17.32 42.21 15.01
C ASN A 301 -16.84 41.16 14.00
N VAL A 302 -16.75 39.89 14.42
CA VAL A 302 -16.37 38.75 13.58
C VAL A 302 -17.34 37.59 13.81
N PRO A 303 -17.41 36.59 12.93
CA PRO A 303 -18.19 35.37 13.18
C PRO A 303 -17.88 34.75 14.54
N VAL A 304 -18.91 34.47 15.35
CA VAL A 304 -18.79 33.84 16.68
C VAL A 304 -19.66 32.59 16.76
N MET A 305 -19.19 31.46 17.32
CA MET A 305 -20.02 30.29 17.62
C MET A 305 -19.92 29.85 19.07
N PHE A 306 -21.01 29.27 19.57
CA PHE A 306 -21.07 28.62 20.87
C PHE A 306 -21.26 27.12 20.72
N ILE A 307 -20.41 26.34 21.38
CA ILE A 307 -20.51 24.88 21.42
C ILE A 307 -20.64 24.44 22.87
N ARG A 308 -21.74 23.75 23.17
CA ARG A 308 -21.96 23.14 24.49
C ARG A 308 -21.27 21.79 24.53
N ASN A 309 -20.60 21.49 25.64
CA ASN A 309 -20.03 20.16 25.95
C ASN A 309 -18.89 19.70 25.02
N LEU A 310 -18.06 20.62 24.51
CA LEU A 310 -16.81 20.28 23.81
C LEU A 310 -15.64 20.91 24.59
N SER A 311 -14.62 20.12 24.91
CA SER A 311 -13.41 20.69 25.54
C SER A 311 -12.55 21.39 24.50
N ILE A 312 -11.74 22.36 24.93
CA ILE A 312 -10.79 23.01 24.03
C ILE A 312 -9.79 22.04 23.40
N ASP A 313 -9.49 20.92 24.06
CA ASP A 313 -8.57 19.92 23.52
C ASP A 313 -9.25 19.05 22.45
N ASP A 314 -10.55 18.81 22.57
CA ASP A 314 -11.35 18.09 21.56
C ASP A 314 -11.70 18.97 20.34
N ALA A 315 -11.74 20.29 20.53
CA ALA A 315 -12.01 21.28 19.48
C ALA A 315 -10.76 21.64 18.63
N MET A 316 -9.58 21.22 19.07
CA MET A 316 -8.32 21.53 18.41
C MET A 316 -7.98 20.49 17.35
N PHE A 317 -8.20 20.87 16.10
CA PHE A 317 -7.81 20.09 14.93
C PHE A 317 -6.48 20.63 14.36
N SER A 318 -5.62 19.75 13.84
CA SER A 318 -4.37 20.14 13.15
C SER A 318 -4.60 20.84 11.80
N GLU A 319 -5.87 20.99 11.42
CA GLU A 319 -6.35 21.16 10.07
C GLU A 319 -7.34 22.34 10.01
N PRO A 320 -7.33 23.16 8.96
CA PRO A 320 -8.26 24.28 8.82
C PRO A 320 -9.69 23.81 8.54
N PHE A 321 -10.65 24.55 9.06
CA PHE A 321 -12.07 24.25 8.92
C PHE A 321 -12.87 25.47 8.44
N LEU A 322 -14.01 25.18 7.82
CA LEU A 322 -14.98 26.19 7.42
C LEU A 322 -16.02 26.36 8.52
N PHE A 323 -16.06 27.56 9.05
CA PHE A 323 -17.19 28.06 9.82
C PHE A 323 -18.29 28.49 8.86
N ALA A 324 -19.47 27.89 8.96
CA ALA A 324 -20.61 28.23 8.13
C ALA A 324 -21.85 28.52 8.97
N SER A 325 -22.48 29.66 8.71
CA SER A 325 -23.81 30.02 9.18
C SER A 325 -24.85 29.63 8.15
N ASP A 326 -25.92 28.93 8.57
CA ASP A 326 -26.97 28.46 7.66
C ASP A 326 -27.93 29.58 7.23
N ARG A 327 -27.91 30.75 7.88
CA ARG A 327 -28.65 31.98 7.51
C ARG A 327 -28.14 33.22 8.27
N ASP A 328 -28.02 34.36 7.60
CA ASP A 328 -27.63 35.65 8.23
C ASP A 328 -28.85 36.54 8.55
N ASP A 329 -30.03 36.16 8.07
CA ASP A 329 -31.12 37.09 7.72
C ASP A 329 -32.42 36.89 8.49
N ILE A 330 -32.51 35.95 9.44
CA ILE A 330 -33.76 35.77 10.21
C ILE A 330 -33.48 35.63 11.70
N VAL A 331 -33.55 36.75 12.41
CA VAL A 331 -34.03 36.75 13.81
C VAL A 331 -35.49 36.35 13.73
N THR A 332 -35.79 35.05 13.82
CA THR A 332 -37.19 34.66 13.98
C THR A 332 -37.58 35.04 15.41
N ASP A 333 -38.61 35.87 15.55
CA ASP A 333 -39.31 36.08 16.83
C ASP A 333 -39.87 34.76 17.43
N THR A 334 -39.74 33.63 16.71
CA THR A 334 -40.25 32.32 17.08
C THR A 334 -39.23 31.40 17.78
N GLY A 335 -38.02 31.88 18.12
CA GLY A 335 -37.07 31.13 18.95
C GLY A 335 -36.47 29.88 18.29
N VAL A 336 -36.54 29.76 16.96
CA VAL A 336 -35.83 28.68 16.25
C VAL A 336 -34.40 29.14 16.03
N SER A 337 -33.46 28.56 16.79
CA SER A 337 -32.03 28.83 16.70
C SER A 337 -31.51 28.52 15.30
N ALA A 338 -30.89 29.51 14.66
CA ALA A 338 -30.07 29.26 13.48
C ALA A 338 -28.94 28.30 13.90
N TYR A 339 -28.83 27.17 13.23
CA TYR A 339 -27.73 26.25 13.46
C TYR A 339 -26.51 26.73 12.67
N HIS A 340 -25.37 26.74 13.34
CA HIS A 340 -24.08 27.03 12.75
C HIS A 340 -23.24 25.77 12.78
N TYR A 341 -22.43 25.56 11.77
CA TYR A 341 -21.66 24.33 11.60
C TYR A 341 -20.19 24.64 11.39
N ILE A 342 -19.33 23.83 11.99
CA ILE A 342 -17.92 23.73 11.65
C ILE A 342 -17.78 22.53 10.73
N TYR A 343 -17.31 22.78 9.52
CA TYR A 343 -17.00 21.72 8.55
C TYR A 343 -15.49 21.53 8.48
N ASP A 344 -15.07 20.30 8.71
CA ASP A 344 -13.75 19.82 8.32
C ASP A 344 -13.72 19.74 6.78
N MET A 345 -12.98 20.67 6.20
CA MET A 345 -12.87 20.84 4.74
C MET A 345 -11.63 20.17 4.18
N GLU A 346 -10.77 19.58 5.00
CA GLU A 346 -9.54 18.97 4.49
C GLU A 346 -9.79 17.80 3.55
N PRO A 347 -10.75 16.88 3.81
CA PRO A 347 -11.08 15.85 2.83
C PRO A 347 -11.48 16.45 1.48
N VAL A 348 -12.20 17.57 1.48
CA VAL A 348 -12.65 18.28 0.28
C VAL A 348 -11.52 19.07 -0.36
N ARG A 349 -10.61 19.64 0.44
CA ARG A 349 -9.46 20.41 -0.01
C ARG A 349 -8.42 19.49 -0.63
N ASP A 350 -8.12 18.37 0.01
CA ASP A 350 -7.25 17.32 -0.51
C ASP A 350 -7.84 16.75 -1.80
N TYR A 351 -9.15 16.49 -1.83
CA TYR A 351 -9.87 16.16 -3.06
C TYR A 351 -9.72 17.21 -4.17
N ALA A 352 -9.82 18.50 -3.84
CA ALA A 352 -9.70 19.59 -4.81
C ALA A 352 -8.25 19.86 -5.25
N GLN A 353 -7.26 19.69 -4.36
CA GLN A 353 -5.84 19.91 -4.61
C GLN A 353 -5.19 18.74 -5.34
N CYS A 354 -5.60 17.50 -5.05
CA CYS A 354 -4.93 16.31 -5.54
C CYS A 354 -5.24 15.93 -6.99
N GLY A 355 -6.26 16.51 -7.65
CA GLY A 355 -6.61 16.17 -9.04
C GLY A 355 -7.13 14.74 -9.14
N LEU A 356 -8.42 14.58 -9.34
CA LEU A 356 -9.04 13.29 -9.11
C LEU A 356 -9.08 12.48 -10.37
N TYR A 357 -8.99 11.16 -10.22
CA TYR A 357 -9.00 10.26 -11.35
C TYR A 357 -10.31 9.49 -11.39
N ALA A 358 -11.00 9.56 -12.52
CA ALA A 358 -12.16 8.72 -12.80
C ALA A 358 -11.75 7.61 -13.76
N ASN A 359 -12.37 6.43 -13.61
CA ASN A 359 -12.32 5.42 -14.65
C ASN A 359 -13.10 5.93 -15.86
N HIS A 360 -12.49 5.90 -17.04
CA HIS A 360 -13.13 6.31 -18.27
C HIS A 360 -12.99 5.22 -19.33
N THR A 361 -14.10 4.55 -19.64
CA THR A 361 -14.14 3.54 -20.69
C THR A 361 -14.35 4.19 -22.05
N GLY A 362 -13.47 3.92 -23.02
CA GLY A 362 -13.70 4.21 -24.43
C GLY A 362 -12.83 5.31 -25.04
N PHE A 363 -12.41 6.34 -24.29
CA PHE A 363 -11.55 7.43 -24.83
C PHE A 363 -10.45 7.93 -23.88
N GLY A 364 -10.05 7.15 -22.86
CA GLY A 364 -9.06 7.56 -21.86
C GLY A 364 -7.71 6.86 -22.02
N HIS A 365 -6.60 7.59 -21.84
CA HIS A 365 -5.26 6.97 -21.80
C HIS A 365 -5.10 6.09 -20.57
N SER A 366 -4.68 4.84 -20.78
CA SER A 366 -4.23 3.97 -19.72
C SER A 366 -3.02 4.55 -18.99
N TYR A 367 -2.74 4.08 -17.78
CA TYR A 367 -1.55 4.50 -17.05
C TYR A 367 -0.27 4.14 -17.81
N LEU A 368 -0.21 2.97 -18.47
CA LEU A 368 0.97 2.59 -19.28
C LEU A 368 1.17 3.53 -20.48
N SER A 369 0.10 3.98 -21.13
CA SER A 369 0.15 4.98 -22.20
C SER A 369 0.66 6.33 -21.68
N ARG A 370 0.18 6.75 -20.50
CA ARG A 370 0.66 7.98 -19.82
C ARG A 370 2.13 7.86 -19.41
N LEU A 371 2.56 6.69 -18.94
CA LEU A 371 3.92 6.41 -18.52
C LEU A 371 4.91 6.56 -19.68
N THR A 372 4.56 6.08 -20.87
CA THR A 372 5.45 6.12 -22.05
C THR A 372 5.44 7.45 -22.81
N GLY A 373 4.50 8.34 -22.50
CA GLY A 373 4.37 9.61 -23.22
C GLY A 373 3.90 9.46 -24.67
N ASN A 374 3.45 8.26 -25.07
CA ASN A 374 2.88 8.01 -26.39
C ASN A 374 1.36 7.77 -26.29
N PRO A 375 0.53 8.83 -26.37
CA PRO A 375 -0.92 8.74 -26.20
C PRO A 375 -1.63 7.98 -27.34
N VAL A 376 -0.96 7.73 -28.48
CA VAL A 376 -1.61 7.30 -29.73
C VAL A 376 -1.90 5.80 -29.77
N ALA A 377 -1.24 4.98 -28.95
CA ALA A 377 -1.24 3.52 -29.13
C ALA A 377 -2.53 2.81 -28.70
N ASP A 378 -3.32 3.37 -27.77
CA ASP A 378 -4.60 2.78 -27.36
C ASP A 378 -5.55 3.83 -26.75
N PRO A 379 -6.11 4.73 -27.58
CA PRO A 379 -7.07 5.72 -27.09
C PRO A 379 -8.41 5.10 -26.68
N THR A 380 -8.69 3.82 -27.00
CA THR A 380 -10.04 3.24 -26.89
C THR A 380 -10.21 2.10 -25.87
N GLY A 381 -9.28 1.98 -24.92
CA GLY A 381 -9.31 0.92 -23.90
C GLY A 381 -10.35 1.11 -22.79
N SER A 382 -10.74 0.00 -22.14
CA SER A 382 -11.51 -0.01 -20.87
C SER A 382 -10.65 0.30 -19.64
N LEU A 383 -9.35 0.50 -19.84
CA LEU A 383 -8.33 0.73 -18.81
C LEU A 383 -7.97 2.22 -18.69
N GLY A 384 -8.74 3.09 -19.36
CA GLY A 384 -8.51 4.52 -19.39
C GLY A 384 -8.73 5.16 -18.02
N ILE A 385 -7.80 6.03 -17.65
CA ILE A 385 -7.97 6.93 -16.52
C ILE A 385 -8.16 8.35 -17.04
N GLU A 386 -9.06 9.10 -16.44
CA GLU A 386 -9.37 10.49 -16.77
C GLU A 386 -9.03 11.37 -15.56
N THR A 387 -8.32 12.48 -15.80
CA THR A 387 -7.94 13.43 -14.75
C THR A 387 -8.96 14.57 -14.68
N VAL A 388 -9.50 14.82 -13.49
CA VAL A 388 -10.34 15.96 -13.16
C VAL A 388 -9.46 17.09 -12.61
N ILE A 389 -9.32 18.17 -13.38
CA ILE A 389 -8.56 19.35 -12.99
C ILE A 389 -9.51 20.53 -12.76
N GLY A 390 -9.41 21.17 -11.60
CA GLY A 390 -10.12 22.43 -11.29
C GLY A 390 -9.35 23.66 -11.77
N GLY A 391 -10.05 24.63 -12.37
CA GLY A 391 -9.50 25.76 -13.13
C GLY A 391 -8.58 26.77 -12.42
N MET A 392 -8.20 26.57 -11.16
CA MET A 392 -7.34 27.52 -10.42
C MET A 392 -5.88 27.60 -10.94
N GLN A 393 -5.43 26.65 -11.76
CA GLN A 393 -4.01 26.56 -12.15
C GLN A 393 -3.66 27.12 -13.53
N PHE A 394 -4.62 27.62 -14.31
CA PHE A 394 -4.30 28.20 -15.62
C PHE A 394 -5.06 29.50 -15.87
N LEU A 395 -4.45 30.41 -16.63
CA LEU A 395 -5.05 31.70 -16.98
C LEU A 395 -6.14 31.52 -18.04
N ALA A 396 -7.29 32.20 -17.89
CA ALA A 396 -8.36 32.31 -18.89
C ALA A 396 -7.86 32.41 -20.35
N SER A 397 -6.79 33.18 -20.57
CA SER A 397 -6.18 33.44 -21.88
C SER A 397 -5.34 32.29 -22.44
N GLN A 398 -4.95 31.33 -21.61
CA GLN A 398 -4.33 30.07 -22.01
C GLN A 398 -5.40 29.00 -22.36
N TYR A 399 -6.68 29.32 -22.15
CA TYR A 399 -7.81 28.48 -22.51
C TYR A 399 -8.54 29.03 -23.74
N GLN A 400 -8.51 28.30 -24.85
CA GLN A 400 -9.63 28.35 -25.80
C GLN A 400 -10.53 27.18 -25.48
N HIS A 401 -11.71 27.46 -24.93
CA HIS A 401 -12.74 26.46 -24.73
C HIS A 401 -13.20 25.94 -26.09
N THR A 402 -12.84 24.70 -26.38
CA THR A 402 -13.52 23.86 -27.36
C THR A 402 -13.95 22.60 -26.60
N ASP A 403 -14.89 21.82 -27.14
CA ASP A 403 -15.57 20.69 -26.48
C ASP A 403 -14.68 19.46 -26.13
N ARG A 404 -13.42 19.67 -25.71
CA ARG A 404 -12.34 18.70 -25.42
C ARG A 404 -11.77 18.96 -24.01
N SER A 405 -11.13 17.97 -23.33
CA SER A 405 -10.40 18.33 -22.10
C SER A 405 -9.26 19.27 -22.43
N ALA A 406 -8.89 20.08 -21.45
CA ALA A 406 -7.65 20.84 -21.48
C ALA A 406 -6.40 19.96 -21.76
N VAL A 407 -6.43 18.68 -21.36
CA VAL A 407 -5.35 17.72 -21.63
C VAL A 407 -5.42 17.20 -23.07
N ASP A 408 -6.60 16.83 -23.58
CA ASP A 408 -6.80 16.31 -24.94
C ASP A 408 -6.51 17.37 -26.01
N HIS A 409 -6.90 18.63 -25.77
CA HIS A 409 -6.63 19.72 -26.71
C HIS A 409 -5.13 20.02 -26.80
N MET A 410 -4.40 19.92 -25.68
CA MET A 410 -2.97 20.19 -25.61
C MET A 410 -2.15 19.10 -26.31
N TYR A 411 -2.63 17.84 -26.32
CA TYR A 411 -1.88 16.69 -26.82
C TYR A 411 -2.40 16.05 -28.11
N LEU A 412 -3.63 16.35 -28.53
CA LEU A 412 -4.20 15.92 -29.81
C LEU A 412 -4.63 17.12 -30.69
N PRO A 413 -3.76 18.13 -30.92
CA PRO A 413 -4.08 19.24 -31.82
C PRO A 413 -4.00 18.75 -33.27
N GLY A 414 -5.01 18.02 -33.74
CA GLY A 414 -5.04 17.54 -35.13
C GLY A 414 -5.91 16.31 -35.41
N SER A 415 -6.46 15.63 -34.40
CA SER A 415 -7.44 14.58 -34.66
C SER A 415 -8.75 15.22 -35.13
N GLY A 416 -8.95 15.20 -36.45
CA GLY A 416 -10.15 15.67 -37.12
C GLY A 416 -11.38 14.92 -36.62
N THR A 417 -12.42 15.70 -36.33
CA THR A 417 -13.83 15.30 -36.28
C THR A 417 -14.23 14.22 -35.24
N GLY A 418 -14.62 14.69 -34.05
CA GLY A 418 -15.97 14.40 -33.57
C GLY A 418 -16.19 13.41 -32.43
N ILE A 419 -15.17 12.78 -31.84
CA ILE A 419 -15.44 11.62 -30.94
C ILE A 419 -14.77 11.70 -29.55
N THR A 420 -13.84 12.62 -29.30
CA THR A 420 -13.20 12.78 -27.98
C THR A 420 -13.75 14.00 -27.25
N ARG A 421 -14.70 13.75 -26.34
CA ARG A 421 -15.25 14.74 -25.42
C ARG A 421 -14.67 14.48 -24.04
N VAL A 422 -13.96 15.46 -23.52
CA VAL A 422 -13.79 15.56 -22.08
C VAL A 422 -14.22 16.96 -21.67
N MET A 423 -15.01 17.04 -20.62
CA MET A 423 -15.62 18.27 -20.16
C MET A 423 -14.94 18.67 -18.85
N GLY A 424 -14.12 19.71 -18.91
CA GLY A 424 -13.50 20.29 -17.72
C GLY A 424 -14.54 20.97 -16.82
N LEU A 425 -14.28 20.97 -15.51
CA LEU A 425 -15.05 21.80 -14.58
C LEU A 425 -14.73 23.28 -14.85
N PRO A 426 -15.71 24.15 -15.13
CA PRO A 426 -15.47 25.58 -15.18
C PRO A 426 -15.04 26.07 -13.79
N GLY A 427 -13.75 26.38 -13.65
CA GLY A 427 -13.22 27.15 -12.53
C GLY A 427 -13.11 28.61 -12.96
N CYS A 428 -13.75 29.51 -12.21
CA CYS A 428 -13.76 30.94 -12.51
C CYS A 428 -12.35 31.57 -12.37
N ASN A 429 -12.05 32.53 -13.24
CA ASN A 429 -10.71 33.11 -13.41
C ASN A 429 -10.37 34.27 -12.45
N ASP A 430 -11.35 34.85 -11.74
CA ASP A 430 -11.12 35.85 -10.69
C ASP A 430 -12.38 36.04 -9.80
N LYS A 431 -12.27 36.89 -8.76
CA LYS A 431 -13.38 37.27 -7.85
C LYS A 431 -14.57 37.95 -8.56
N VAL A 432 -14.39 38.50 -9.77
CA VAL A 432 -15.45 39.14 -10.58
C VAL A 432 -16.18 38.08 -11.41
N SER A 433 -15.46 37.06 -11.87
CA SER A 433 -15.95 35.86 -12.56
C SER A 433 -16.64 34.89 -11.59
N CYS A 434 -16.20 34.88 -10.33
CA CYS A 434 -16.91 34.32 -9.16
C CYS A 434 -17.89 35.34 -8.53
N GLY A 435 -17.97 36.55 -9.10
CA GLY A 435 -18.58 37.72 -8.51
C GLY A 435 -20.06 37.76 -8.78
N MET A 436 -20.80 37.18 -7.83
CA MET A 436 -22.14 37.57 -7.40
C MET A 436 -22.61 38.91 -8.00
N THR A 437 -23.52 38.85 -8.97
CA THR A 437 -24.58 39.86 -8.98
C THR A 437 -25.65 39.36 -8.01
N THR A 438 -26.25 40.28 -7.24
CA THR A 438 -27.14 39.97 -6.11
C THR A 438 -28.38 39.14 -6.47
N ASN A 439 -28.61 38.85 -7.75
CA ASN A 439 -29.88 38.29 -8.23
C ASN A 439 -29.75 36.94 -8.94
N ASN A 440 -28.56 36.33 -9.05
CA ASN A 440 -28.46 34.93 -9.51
C ASN A 440 -27.12 34.29 -9.09
N PRO A 441 -27.11 33.39 -8.09
CA PRO A 441 -25.98 32.50 -7.90
C PRO A 441 -25.95 31.53 -9.09
N ILE A 442 -24.87 31.54 -9.88
CA ILE A 442 -24.60 30.38 -10.74
C ILE A 442 -24.00 29.32 -9.82
N PRO A 443 -24.71 28.21 -9.55
CA PRO A 443 -24.11 27.12 -8.83
C PRO A 443 -23.00 26.52 -9.69
N ILE A 444 -21.86 26.16 -9.10
CA ILE A 444 -20.96 25.18 -9.68
C ILE A 444 -21.75 23.87 -9.72
N LYS A 445 -22.56 23.69 -10.77
CA LYS A 445 -23.44 22.55 -10.95
C LYS A 445 -23.08 21.93 -12.28
N LEU A 446 -22.43 20.77 -12.23
CA LEU A 446 -22.52 19.82 -13.33
C LEU A 446 -24.02 19.58 -13.56
N ASP A 447 -24.52 19.74 -14.78
CA ASP A 447 -25.93 19.38 -15.01
C ASP A 447 -26.13 17.87 -14.79
N SER A 448 -27.37 17.46 -14.54
CA SER A 448 -27.69 16.07 -14.23
C SER A 448 -27.27 15.07 -15.32
N SER A 449 -27.17 15.51 -16.58
CA SER A 449 -26.67 14.67 -17.67
C SER A 449 -25.16 14.46 -17.56
N HIS A 450 -24.39 15.50 -17.25
CA HIS A 450 -22.94 15.40 -17.03
C HIS A 450 -22.60 14.63 -15.75
N ILE A 451 -23.32 14.87 -14.65
CA ILE A 451 -23.18 14.10 -13.40
C ILE A 451 -23.39 12.60 -13.66
N SER A 452 -24.41 12.25 -14.46
CA SER A 452 -24.69 10.86 -14.80
C SER A 452 -23.61 10.22 -15.69
N SER A 453 -22.97 11.01 -16.58
CA SER A 453 -21.89 10.54 -17.45
C SER A 453 -20.60 10.19 -16.69
N TYR A 454 -20.37 10.80 -15.53
CA TYR A 454 -19.20 10.54 -14.68
C TYR A 454 -19.45 9.47 -13.60
N GLY A 455 -20.62 8.80 -13.59
CA GLY A 455 -20.99 7.87 -12.52
C GLY A 455 -21.21 8.56 -11.16
N LEU A 456 -21.40 9.88 -11.17
CA LEU A 456 -21.51 10.75 -10.01
C LEU A 456 -22.98 10.97 -9.58
N SER A 457 -23.91 10.12 -10.00
CA SER A 457 -25.36 10.28 -9.85
C SER A 457 -25.89 10.40 -8.41
N GLY A 458 -25.03 10.19 -7.41
CA GLY A 458 -25.30 10.47 -5.99
C GLY A 458 -25.04 11.91 -5.54
N LEU A 459 -24.36 12.75 -6.34
CA LEU A 459 -24.13 14.18 -6.07
C LEU A 459 -25.45 14.96 -6.24
N GLN A 460 -26.15 15.25 -5.15
CA GLN A 460 -27.31 16.14 -5.15
C GLN A 460 -26.82 17.60 -5.07
N CYS A 461 -26.61 18.20 -6.23
CA CYS A 461 -26.38 19.64 -6.33
C CYS A 461 -27.69 20.43 -6.13
N GLY A 462 -27.90 20.86 -4.88
CA GLY A 462 -28.85 21.91 -4.54
C GLY A 462 -28.48 23.25 -5.19
N THR A 463 -29.37 24.23 -5.10
CA THR A 463 -29.22 25.55 -5.78
C THR A 463 -28.01 26.36 -5.32
N THR A 464 -27.35 25.97 -4.23
CA THR A 464 -26.20 26.68 -3.64
C THR A 464 -25.02 25.79 -3.24
N ARG A 465 -25.14 24.45 -3.27
CA ARG A 465 -24.06 23.50 -2.92
C ARG A 465 -24.23 22.16 -3.65
N CYS A 466 -23.12 21.55 -4.05
CA CYS A 466 -23.04 20.14 -4.41
C CYS A 466 -22.67 19.32 -3.19
N GLY A 467 -23.63 18.53 -2.70
CA GLY A 467 -23.44 17.48 -1.69
C GLY A 467 -23.40 16.13 -2.36
#